data_AF-A0A7X6K896-F1
#
_entry.id   AF-A0A7X6K896-F1
#
_cell.length_a   1.000
_cell.length_b   1.000
_cell.length_c   1.000
_cell.angle_alpha   90.00
_cell.angle_beta   90.00
_cell.angle_gamma   90.00
#
_symmetry.space_group_name_H-M   'P 1'
#
loop_
_entity.id
_entity.type
_entity.pdbx_description
1 polymer ?
#
loop_
_entity_poly.entity_id
_entity_poly.type
_entity_poly.pdbx_seq_one_letter_code
_entity_poly.pdbx_strand_id
1 'polypeptide(L)'
;MYYLKTVCPTNRLSDAFSDAYQVQVDRYNSGLQPKMAPLKKAAAKLRDSYRHQADAFSDEDVLWPSAVEKDIKKFVDQTFDDVTVYVQVSQSDSLEGMNSIFNEAKFSSSKTAQKVRAKLDLSADTEKSCKKY
;
A
#
# COMPACT_ATOMS: atom_id res chain seq x y z
N MET A 1 15.71 -4.54 10.62
CA MET A 1 15.26 -5.79 9.96
C MET A 1 14.82 -5.47 8.54
N TYR A 2 15.24 -6.27 7.54
CA TYR A 2 15.00 -5.99 6.12
C TYR A 2 13.52 -5.77 5.79
N TYR A 3 12.65 -6.72 6.15
CA TYR A 3 11.21 -6.62 5.91
C TYR A 3 10.58 -5.30 6.38
N LEU A 4 10.86 -4.84 7.61
CA LEU A 4 10.30 -3.57 8.12
C LEU A 4 10.88 -2.34 7.42
N LYS A 5 12.18 -2.36 7.06
CA LYS A 5 12.77 -1.26 6.26
C LYS A 5 12.06 -1.10 4.92
N THR A 6 11.59 -2.20 4.34
CA THR A 6 10.92 -2.19 3.04
C THR A 6 9.43 -1.81 3.14
N VAL A 7 8.66 -2.38 4.09
CA VAL A 7 7.19 -2.12 4.14
C VAL A 7 6.82 -0.81 4.84
N CYS A 8 7.60 -0.35 5.82
CA CYS A 8 7.19 0.79 6.65
C CYS A 8 7.08 2.12 5.89
N PRO A 9 7.98 2.46 4.94
CA PRO A 9 7.79 3.64 4.08
C PRO A 9 6.47 3.61 3.30
N THR A 10 6.12 2.45 2.73
CA THR A 10 4.86 2.27 1.99
C THR A 10 3.65 2.38 2.90
N ASN A 11 3.68 1.79 4.10
CA ASN A 11 2.59 1.91 5.08
C ASN A 11 2.31 3.38 5.41
N ARG A 12 3.34 4.17 5.69
CA ARG A 12 3.18 5.62 5.98
C ARG A 12 2.56 6.39 4.81
N LEU A 13 2.91 6.03 3.58
CA LEU A 13 2.31 6.65 2.39
C LEU A 13 0.86 6.21 2.17
N SER A 14 0.53 4.96 2.52
CA SER A 14 -0.84 4.45 2.53
C SER A 14 -1.71 5.16 3.54
N ASP A 15 -1.19 5.40 4.75
CA ASP A 15 -1.89 6.15 5.80
C ASP A 15 -2.11 7.60 5.35
N ALA A 16 -1.06 8.26 4.85
CA ALA A 16 -1.16 9.64 4.35
C ALA A 16 -2.10 9.77 3.14
N PHE A 17 -2.17 8.77 2.27
CA PHE A 17 -3.15 8.73 1.18
C PHE A 17 -4.56 8.59 1.73
N SER A 18 -4.80 7.66 2.66
CA SER A 18 -6.10 7.44 3.31
C SER A 18 -6.62 8.72 3.98
N ASP A 19 -5.76 9.41 4.73
CA ASP A 19 -6.09 10.69 5.37
C ASP A 19 -6.45 11.75 4.32
N ALA A 20 -5.64 11.89 3.28
CA ALA A 20 -5.90 12.86 2.21
C ALA A 20 -7.21 12.56 1.47
N TYR A 21 -7.51 11.27 1.27
CA TYR A 21 -8.74 10.78 0.65
C TYR A 21 -9.96 11.13 1.52
N GLN A 22 -9.90 10.82 2.82
CA GLN A 22 -10.97 11.13 3.76
C GLN A 22 -11.28 12.64 3.80
N VAL A 23 -10.25 13.49 3.78
CA VAL A 23 -10.44 14.95 3.69
C VAL A 23 -11.23 15.34 2.43
N GLN A 24 -11.04 14.66 1.29
CA GLN A 24 -11.83 14.96 0.09
C GLN A 24 -13.25 14.41 0.16
N VAL A 25 -13.45 13.25 0.80
CA VAL A 25 -14.79 12.70 1.08
C VAL A 25 -15.59 13.66 1.97
N ASP A 26 -15.00 14.19 3.03
CA ASP A 26 -15.68 15.13 3.94
C ASP A 26 -16.05 16.43 3.22
N ARG A 27 -15.18 16.91 2.32
CA ARG A 27 -15.48 18.07 1.46
C ARG A 27 -16.66 17.80 0.55
N TYR A 28 -16.67 16.65 -0.12
CA TYR A 28 -17.77 16.24 -0.99
C TYR A 28 -19.10 16.18 -0.24
N ASN A 29 -19.10 15.54 0.94
CA ASN A 29 -20.28 15.43 1.81
C ASN A 29 -20.76 16.79 2.35
N SER A 30 -19.88 17.78 2.40
CA SER A 30 -20.21 19.17 2.77
C SER A 30 -20.66 20.03 1.58
N GLY A 31 -20.87 19.43 0.39
CA GLY A 31 -21.26 20.12 -0.84
C GLY A 31 -20.12 20.88 -1.54
N LEU A 32 -18.87 20.69 -1.10
CA LEU A 32 -17.69 21.31 -1.71
C LEU A 32 -17.06 20.38 -2.75
N GLN A 33 -16.55 20.98 -3.83
CA GLN A 33 -15.81 20.24 -4.85
C GLN A 33 -14.53 19.61 -4.27
N PRO A 34 -14.29 18.30 -4.50
CA PRO A 34 -13.06 17.61 -4.16
C PRO A 34 -11.85 18.20 -4.88
N LYS A 35 -10.69 18.21 -4.20
CA LYS A 35 -9.42 18.58 -4.81
C LYS A 35 -8.72 17.32 -5.32
N MET A 36 -8.90 17.01 -6.60
CA MET A 36 -8.35 15.78 -7.19
C MET A 36 -6.83 15.81 -7.41
N ALA A 37 -6.26 16.95 -7.79
CA ALA A 37 -4.82 17.07 -8.05
C ALA A 37 -3.91 16.55 -6.91
N PRO A 38 -4.12 16.92 -5.63
CA PRO A 38 -3.32 16.36 -4.53
C PRO A 38 -3.55 14.86 -4.33
N LEU A 39 -4.77 14.35 -4.54
CA LEU A 39 -5.05 12.91 -4.46
C LEU A 39 -4.34 12.12 -5.54
N LYS A 40 -4.39 12.58 -6.79
CA LYS A 40 -3.69 11.96 -7.92
C LYS A 40 -2.19 11.88 -7.67
N LYS A 41 -1.60 12.96 -7.12
CA LYS A 41 -0.19 13.00 -6.73
C LYS A 41 0.13 12.02 -5.60
N ALA A 42 -0.73 11.93 -4.57
CA ALA A 42 -0.54 10.99 -3.47
C ALA A 42 -0.66 9.53 -3.93
N ALA A 43 -1.65 9.22 -4.78
CA ALA A 43 -1.82 7.90 -5.39
C ALA A 43 -0.61 7.50 -6.25
N ALA A 44 -0.09 8.41 -7.07
CA ALA A 44 1.12 8.16 -7.87
C ALA A 44 2.35 7.87 -6.98
N LYS A 45 2.51 8.61 -5.88
CA LYS A 45 3.58 8.36 -4.91
C LYS A 45 3.44 7.00 -4.24
N LEU A 46 2.21 6.59 -3.91
CA LEU A 46 1.94 5.30 -3.29
C LEU A 46 2.15 4.14 -4.27
N ARG A 47 1.73 4.28 -5.53
CA ARG A 47 2.09 3.37 -6.64
C ARG A 47 3.60 3.14 -6.71
N ASP A 48 4.37 4.23 -6.71
CA ASP A 48 5.83 4.15 -6.84
C ASP A 48 6.46 3.46 -5.62
N SER A 49 5.92 3.70 -4.42
CA SER A 49 6.35 3.02 -3.20
C SER A 49 6.05 1.53 -3.23
N TYR A 50 4.86 1.11 -3.69
CA TYR A 50 4.54 -0.31 -3.85
C TYR A 50 5.43 -0.98 -4.87
N ARG A 51 5.76 -0.32 -5.99
CA ARG A 51 6.72 -0.85 -6.96
C ARG A 51 8.09 -1.07 -6.33
N HIS A 52 8.62 -0.05 -5.63
CA HIS A 52 9.90 -0.19 -4.94
C HIS A 52 9.89 -1.31 -3.89
N GLN A 53 8.79 -1.47 -3.15
CA GLN A 53 8.62 -2.58 -2.19
C GLN A 53 8.63 -3.94 -2.89
N ALA A 54 7.91 -4.08 -4.00
CA ALA A 54 7.87 -5.32 -4.77
C ALA A 54 9.27 -5.65 -5.31
N ASP A 55 9.93 -4.69 -5.94
CA ASP A 55 11.29 -4.86 -6.48
C ASP A 55 12.29 -5.28 -5.40
N ALA A 56 12.24 -4.64 -4.22
CA ALA A 56 13.10 -4.99 -3.09
C ALA A 56 12.83 -6.40 -2.53
N PHE A 57 11.61 -6.91 -2.62
CA PHE A 57 11.27 -8.27 -2.20
C PHE A 57 11.50 -9.33 -3.28
N SER A 58 11.65 -8.90 -4.54
CA SER A 58 12.08 -9.72 -5.66
C SER A 58 13.59 -9.86 -5.78
N ASP A 59 14.38 -9.12 -4.99
CA ASP A 59 15.84 -9.21 -4.98
C ASP A 59 16.32 -10.62 -4.56
N GLU A 60 16.96 -11.32 -5.51
CA GLU A 60 17.46 -12.69 -5.31
C GLU A 60 18.63 -12.77 -4.33
N ASP A 61 19.32 -11.66 -4.06
CA ASP A 61 20.40 -11.60 -3.08
C ASP A 61 19.87 -11.54 -1.63
N VAL A 62 18.56 -11.34 -1.46
CA VAL A 62 17.91 -11.32 -0.13
C VAL A 62 17.51 -12.74 0.28
N LEU A 63 18.25 -13.29 1.24
CA LEU A 63 17.96 -14.60 1.80
C LEU A 63 16.85 -14.54 2.86
N TRP A 64 15.67 -15.04 2.49
CA TRP A 64 14.54 -15.19 3.39
C TRP A 64 14.60 -16.49 4.19
N PRO A 65 14.15 -16.50 5.46
CA PRO A 65 13.89 -17.74 6.17
C PRO A 65 12.90 -18.62 5.38
N SER A 66 13.16 -19.92 5.30
CA SER A 66 12.32 -20.88 4.55
C SER A 66 10.84 -20.83 4.97
N ALA A 67 10.58 -20.51 6.24
CA ALA A 67 9.24 -20.33 6.77
C ALA A 67 8.43 -19.24 6.03
N VAL A 68 9.06 -18.19 5.52
CA VAL A 68 8.38 -17.02 4.92
C VAL A 68 8.58 -16.87 3.41
N GLU A 69 9.56 -17.54 2.81
CA GLU A 69 9.93 -17.36 1.40
C GLU A 69 8.74 -17.43 0.43
N LYS A 70 7.89 -18.47 0.57
CA LYS A 70 6.68 -18.62 -0.27
C LYS A 70 5.69 -17.49 -0.07
N ASP A 71 5.56 -16.99 1.16
CA ASP A 71 4.64 -15.89 1.46
C ASP A 71 5.20 -14.55 0.95
N ILE A 72 6.52 -14.35 0.96
CA ILE A 72 7.15 -13.18 0.34
C ILE A 72 6.92 -13.16 -1.17
N LYS A 73 7.14 -14.28 -1.87
CA LYS A 73 6.86 -14.40 -3.31
C LYS A 73 5.40 -14.05 -3.63
N LYS A 74 4.46 -14.61 -2.87
CA LYS A 74 3.04 -14.26 -2.99
C LYS A 74 2.78 -12.79 -2.68
N PHE A 75 3.46 -12.22 -1.69
CA PHE A 75 3.28 -10.82 -1.31
C PHE A 75 3.78 -9.86 -2.41
N VAL A 76 4.86 -10.21 -3.11
CA VAL A 76 5.34 -9.48 -4.30
C VAL A 76 4.24 -9.42 -5.37
N ASP A 77 3.69 -10.58 -5.76
CA ASP A 77 2.64 -10.63 -6.80
C ASP A 77 1.45 -9.74 -6.42
N GLN A 78 0.98 -9.85 -5.19
CA GLN A 78 -0.13 -9.04 -4.68
C GLN A 78 0.23 -7.56 -4.56
N THR A 79 1.50 -7.22 -4.34
CA THR A 79 1.96 -5.83 -4.33
C THR A 79 1.92 -5.24 -5.74
N PHE A 80 2.16 -6.02 -6.79
CA PHE A 80 1.95 -5.56 -8.17
C PHE A 80 0.48 -5.36 -8.53
N ASP A 81 -0.45 -6.12 -7.93
CA ASP A 81 -1.88 -5.81 -8.01
C ASP A 81 -2.17 -4.43 -7.41
N ASP A 82 -1.61 -4.13 -6.23
CA ASP A 82 -1.73 -2.81 -5.58
C ASP A 82 -1.16 -1.69 -6.47
N VAL A 83 0.00 -1.90 -7.12
CA VAL A 83 0.57 -0.97 -8.11
C VAL A 83 -0.43 -0.68 -9.23
N THR A 84 -1.07 -1.71 -9.78
CA THR A 84 -2.03 -1.57 -10.88
C THR A 84 -3.25 -0.73 -10.46
N VAL A 85 -3.77 -0.98 -9.26
CA VAL A 85 -4.86 -0.18 -8.69
C VAL A 85 -4.45 1.29 -8.56
N TYR A 86 -3.28 1.57 -7.97
CA TYR A 86 -2.85 2.96 -7.77
C TYR A 86 -2.42 3.67 -9.06
N VAL A 87 -2.08 2.95 -10.14
CA VAL A 87 -2.02 3.53 -11.50
C VAL A 87 -3.37 4.12 -11.89
N GLN A 88 -4.44 3.32 -11.80
CA GLN A 88 -5.79 3.74 -12.19
C GLN A 88 -6.30 4.88 -11.30
N VAL A 89 -6.12 4.76 -9.97
CA VAL A 89 -6.50 5.82 -9.02
C VAL A 89 -5.77 7.13 -9.33
N SER A 90 -4.48 7.08 -9.65
CA SER A 90 -3.70 8.29 -9.97
C SER A 90 -4.17 9.01 -11.25
N GLN A 91 -4.93 8.32 -12.10
CA GLN A 91 -5.46 8.86 -13.35
C GLN A 91 -6.91 9.32 -13.23
N SER A 92 -7.63 8.87 -12.20
CA SER A 92 -9.04 9.21 -11.98
C SER A 92 -9.27 10.70 -11.77
N ASP A 93 -10.36 11.22 -12.33
CA ASP A 93 -10.74 12.64 -12.30
C ASP A 93 -11.87 12.94 -11.31
N SER A 94 -12.40 11.94 -10.60
CA SER A 94 -13.44 12.14 -9.58
C SER A 94 -13.29 11.16 -8.41
N LEU A 95 -13.92 11.48 -7.28
CA LEU A 95 -13.97 10.58 -6.11
C LEU A 95 -14.80 9.32 -6.41
N GLU A 96 -15.87 9.44 -7.18
CA GLU A 96 -16.70 8.32 -7.60
C GLU A 96 -15.90 7.33 -8.46
N GLY A 97 -15.08 7.85 -9.39
CA GLY A 97 -14.19 7.03 -10.19
C GLY A 97 -13.15 6.31 -9.33
N MET A 98 -12.54 6.99 -8.36
CA MET A 98 -11.63 6.35 -7.40
C MET A 98 -12.33 5.27 -6.57
N ASN A 99 -13.54 5.55 -6.06
CA ASN A 99 -14.34 4.58 -5.32
C ASN A 99 -14.68 3.35 -6.16
N SER A 100 -15.03 3.51 -7.44
CA SER A 100 -15.31 2.38 -8.33
C SER A 100 -14.09 1.48 -8.46
N ILE A 101 -12.91 2.08 -8.69
CA ILE A 101 -11.64 1.35 -8.78
C ILE A 101 -11.37 0.57 -7.47
N PHE A 102 -11.56 1.21 -6.30
CA PHE A 102 -11.34 0.55 -5.02
C PHE A 102 -12.33 -0.58 -4.74
N ASN A 103 -13.59 -0.44 -5.15
CA ASN A 103 -14.61 -1.47 -4.97
C ASN A 103 -14.35 -2.72 -5.84
N GLU A 104 -13.78 -2.53 -7.02
CA GLU A 104 -13.41 -3.62 -7.93
C GLU A 104 -12.07 -4.27 -7.56
N ALA A 105 -11.20 -3.53 -6.86
CA ALA A 105 -9.89 -3.99 -6.44
C ALA A 105 -9.97 -5.15 -5.44
N LYS A 106 -9.18 -6.19 -5.68
CA LYS A 106 -9.05 -7.36 -4.80
C LYS A 106 -7.82 -7.25 -3.91
N PHE A 107 -7.80 -6.26 -3.02
CA PHE A 107 -6.70 -6.07 -2.06
C PHE A 107 -6.50 -7.31 -1.20
N SER A 108 -5.38 -8.01 -1.40
CA SER A 108 -5.07 -9.25 -0.68
C SER A 108 -3.64 -9.29 -0.12
N SER A 109 -2.84 -8.28 -0.42
CA SER A 109 -1.48 -8.08 0.05
C SER A 109 -1.42 -7.97 1.58
N SER A 110 -2.38 -7.29 2.21
CA SER A 110 -2.47 -7.11 3.67
C SER A 110 -2.56 -8.43 4.45
N LYS A 111 -3.32 -9.42 3.94
CA LYS A 111 -3.45 -10.75 4.57
C LYS A 111 -2.12 -11.50 4.56
N THR A 112 -1.41 -11.46 3.43
CA THR A 112 -0.10 -12.11 3.31
C THR A 112 0.95 -11.38 4.14
N ALA A 113 0.93 -10.05 4.18
CA ALA A 113 1.80 -9.25 5.03
C ALA A 113 1.66 -9.62 6.51
N GLN A 114 0.43 -9.78 7.02
CA GLN A 114 0.21 -10.22 8.41
C GLN A 114 0.71 -11.64 8.67
N LYS A 115 0.57 -12.55 7.69
CA LYS A 115 1.12 -13.90 7.78
C LYS A 115 2.65 -13.90 7.84
N VAL A 116 3.32 -13.08 7.03
CA VAL A 116 4.78 -12.91 7.07
C VAL A 116 5.19 -12.35 8.44
N ARG A 117 4.49 -11.33 8.95
CA ARG A 117 4.75 -10.74 10.26
C ARG A 117 4.69 -11.77 11.39
N ALA A 118 3.62 -12.58 11.43
CA ALA A 118 3.47 -13.63 12.42
C ALA A 118 4.62 -14.64 12.39
N LYS A 119 5.08 -15.03 11.18
CA LYS A 119 6.19 -15.97 11.00
C LYS A 119 7.58 -15.38 11.31
N LEU A 120 7.70 -14.05 11.27
CA LEU A 120 8.91 -13.31 11.65
C LEU A 120 8.87 -12.83 13.12
N ASP A 121 7.87 -13.26 13.90
CA ASP A 121 7.64 -12.83 15.29
C ASP A 121 7.53 -11.30 15.43
N LEU A 122 6.83 -10.67 14.48
CA LEU A 122 6.55 -9.25 14.48
C LEU A 122 5.13 -9.00 14.99
N SER A 123 4.96 -7.90 15.71
CA SER A 123 3.64 -7.43 16.15
C SER A 123 2.67 -7.34 14.97
N ALA A 124 1.40 -7.68 15.14
CA ALA A 124 0.38 -7.41 14.13
C ALA A 124 0.15 -5.90 13.92
N ASP A 125 0.43 -5.11 14.95
CA ASP A 125 0.37 -3.65 14.95
C ASP A 125 1.49 -3.06 14.08
N THR A 126 1.10 -2.62 12.88
CA THR A 126 2.00 -2.04 11.88
C THR A 126 2.61 -0.74 12.36
N GLU A 127 1.82 0.13 12.99
CA GLU A 127 2.31 1.39 13.56
C GLU A 127 3.40 1.13 14.59
N LYS A 128 3.13 0.28 15.59
CA LYS A 128 4.10 -0.08 16.63
C LYS A 128 5.40 -0.61 16.05
N SER A 129 5.33 -1.45 15.01
CA SER A 129 6.52 -2.01 14.36
C SER A 129 7.29 -1.00 13.49
N CYS A 130 6.61 0.01 12.96
CA CYS A 130 7.16 1.00 12.03
C CYS A 130 7.61 2.31 12.69
N LYS A 131 7.43 2.45 14.02
CA LYS A 131 7.89 3.64 14.79
C LYS A 131 9.36 4.01 14.58
N LYS A 132 10.22 3.06 14.24
CA LYS A 132 11.67 3.26 14.04
C LYS A 132 12.13 3.24 12.57
N TYR A 133 11.21 3.08 11.62
CA TYR A 133 11.51 2.84 10.20
C TYR A 133 10.72 3.79 9.33
#